data_AF-A0A844Z2E8-F1
#
_entry.id   AF-A0A844Z2E8-F1
#
_cell.length_a   1.000
_cell.length_b   1.000
_cell.length_c   1.000
_cell.angle_alpha   90.00
_cell.angle_beta   90.00
_cell.angle_gamma   90.00
#
_symmetry.space_group_name_H-M   'P 1'
#
loop_
_entity.id
_entity.type
_entity.pdbx_description
1 polymer ?
#
loop_
_entity_poly.entity_id
_entity_poly.type
_entity_poly.pdbx_seq_one_letter_code
_entity_poly.pdbx_strand_id
1 'polypeptide(L)'
;MRSIAVLPALALLLGACTTTGEEPPQRELAGECDASGVQEHIGHRATAESGATLLRLTGARTLRWVPPRTAVTMDFRADRLTVSYDDDMVIERISCG
;
A
#
# COMPACT_ATOMS: atom_id res chain seq x y z
N MET A 1 -64.25 31.13 13.84
CA MET A 1 -64.17 30.67 15.23
C MET A 1 -64.10 29.16 15.23
N ARG A 2 -63.01 28.59 15.78
CA ARG A 2 -62.75 27.16 16.10
C ARG A 2 -62.91 26.18 14.92
N SER A 3 -61.88 25.43 14.56
CA SER A 3 -61.62 24.15 15.22
C SER A 3 -60.42 23.40 14.62
N ILE A 4 -59.68 22.69 15.50
CA ILE A 4 -59.01 21.37 15.31
C ILE A 4 -57.69 21.36 14.50
N ALA A 5 -56.61 20.65 14.83
CA ALA A 5 -56.14 19.87 15.99
C ALA A 5 -54.72 19.32 15.66
N VAL A 6 -53.94 18.92 16.70
CA VAL A 6 -53.00 17.76 16.76
C VAL A 6 -51.75 17.81 15.83
N LEU A 7 -50.53 18.08 16.36
CA LEU A 7 -49.45 17.13 16.75
C LEU A 7 -49.01 16.13 15.64
N PRO A 8 -47.78 15.56 15.63
CA PRO A 8 -46.43 16.04 15.97
C PRO A 8 -45.34 15.56 14.96
N ALA A 9 -44.07 15.87 15.26
CA ALA A 9 -42.85 15.09 14.96
C ALA A 9 -42.57 14.53 13.54
N LEU A 10 -41.49 14.99 12.92
CA LEU A 10 -40.63 14.08 12.16
C LEU A 10 -39.16 14.55 12.19
N ALA A 11 -38.37 13.88 13.02
CA ALA A 11 -36.92 13.95 13.01
C ALA A 11 -36.41 13.32 11.70
N LEU A 12 -35.84 14.12 10.81
CA LEU A 12 -35.06 13.62 9.68
C LEU A 12 -33.63 13.35 10.15
N LEU A 13 -33.39 12.10 10.54
CA LEU A 13 -32.06 11.51 10.58
C LEU A 13 -31.53 11.43 9.14
N LEU A 14 -30.51 12.22 8.80
CA LEU A 14 -29.77 12.05 7.55
C LEU A 14 -28.88 10.81 7.67
N GLY A 15 -29.38 9.69 7.17
CA GLY A 15 -28.66 8.43 7.03
C GLY A 15 -27.71 8.42 5.83
N ALA A 16 -26.44 8.14 6.14
CA ALA A 16 -25.56 7.19 5.46
C ALA A 16 -25.42 7.23 3.93
N CYS A 17 -24.38 7.93 3.46
CA CYS A 17 -23.62 7.47 2.29
C CYS A 17 -22.67 6.36 2.73
N THR A 18 -23.12 5.11 2.72
CA THR A 18 -22.23 3.94 2.77
C THR A 18 -21.99 3.48 1.34
N THR A 19 -20.84 3.83 0.77
CA THR A 19 -20.32 3.13 -0.40
C THR A 19 -19.66 1.86 0.12
N THR A 20 -20.41 0.76 0.14
CA THR A 20 -19.81 -0.57 0.24
C THR A 20 -19.25 -0.89 -1.13
N GLY A 21 -18.02 -0.43 -1.37
CA GLY A 21 -17.19 -0.91 -2.46
C GLY A 21 -16.72 -2.30 -2.08
N GLU A 22 -17.40 -3.34 -2.58
CA GLU A 22 -16.78 -4.65 -2.70
C GLU A 22 -15.70 -4.50 -3.77
N GLU A 23 -14.46 -4.29 -3.35
CA GLU A 23 -13.31 -4.33 -4.24
C GLU A 23 -13.26 -5.73 -4.86
N PRO A 24 -13.34 -5.87 -6.20
CA PRO A 24 -13.15 -7.16 -6.83
C PRO A 24 -11.77 -7.69 -6.41
N PRO A 25 -11.61 -9.01 -6.19
CA PRO A 25 -10.32 -9.57 -5.84
C PRO A 25 -9.33 -9.11 -6.92
N GLN A 26 -8.36 -8.29 -6.50
CA GLN A 26 -7.31 -7.81 -7.37
C GLN A 26 -6.68 -9.06 -7.97
N ARG A 27 -6.75 -9.20 -9.30
CA ARG A 27 -6.05 -10.30 -9.97
C ARG A 27 -4.59 -10.12 -9.62
N GLU A 28 -4.03 -11.04 -8.84
CA GLU A 28 -2.59 -11.20 -8.70
C GLU A 28 -2.05 -11.43 -10.11
N LEU A 29 -1.58 -10.37 -10.77
CA LEU A 29 -0.82 -10.46 -12.00
C LEU A 29 0.48 -11.15 -11.60
N ALA A 30 0.53 -12.47 -11.73
CA ALA A 30 1.67 -13.27 -11.30
C ALA A 30 2.97 -12.72 -11.94
N GLY A 31 3.78 -12.05 -11.13
CA GLY A 31 5.04 -11.41 -11.54
C GLY A 31 5.03 -9.89 -11.66
N GLU A 32 3.92 -9.22 -11.34
CA GLU A 32 3.86 -7.78 -11.13
C GLU A 32 4.15 -7.48 -9.65
N CYS A 33 5.13 -6.62 -9.39
CA CYS A 33 5.56 -6.27 -8.04
C CYS A 33 4.47 -5.42 -7.36
N ASP A 34 4.08 -5.81 -6.15
CA ASP A 34 3.28 -4.99 -5.23
C ASP A 34 4.02 -4.76 -3.90
N ALA A 35 4.32 -3.50 -3.57
CA ALA A 35 5.01 -3.12 -2.34
C ALA A 35 4.07 -2.69 -1.20
N SER A 36 2.76 -2.70 -1.42
CA SER A 36 1.77 -2.18 -0.46
C SER A 36 1.84 -2.89 0.90
N GLY A 37 2.02 -4.21 0.90
CA GLY A 37 2.02 -5.07 2.08
C GLY A 37 3.39 -5.32 2.73
N VAL A 38 4.41 -4.52 2.43
CA VAL A 38 5.76 -4.69 3.01
C VAL A 38 6.35 -3.41 3.60
N GLN A 39 5.55 -2.35 3.72
CA GLN A 39 6.04 -1.05 4.18
C GLN A 39 6.51 -1.08 5.65
N GLU A 40 6.01 -2.02 6.44
CA GLU A 40 6.46 -2.29 7.82
C GLU A 40 7.92 -2.76 7.91
N HIS A 41 8.55 -3.13 6.79
CA HIS A 41 9.97 -3.47 6.76
C HIS A 41 10.91 -2.26 6.70
N ILE A 42 10.38 -1.04 6.53
CA ILE A 42 11.16 0.19 6.68
C ILE A 42 11.63 0.30 8.14
N GLY A 43 12.91 0.61 8.35
CA GLY A 43 13.55 0.58 9.67
C GLY A 43 14.17 -0.78 10.04
N HIS A 44 13.90 -1.85 9.29
CA HIS A 44 14.59 -3.13 9.46
C HIS A 44 15.91 -3.17 8.70
N ARG A 45 16.76 -4.14 9.05
CA ARG A 45 18.06 -4.32 8.42
C ARG A 45 17.93 -4.91 7.01
N ALA A 46 18.60 -4.30 6.04
CA ALA A 46 18.85 -4.85 4.72
C ALA A 46 19.82 -6.04 4.83
N THR A 47 19.29 -7.25 4.63
CA THR A 47 20.02 -8.51 4.70
C THR A 47 19.57 -9.41 3.55
N ALA A 48 20.30 -10.51 3.31
CA ALA A 48 19.87 -11.51 2.34
C ALA A 48 18.49 -12.10 2.70
N GLU A 49 18.22 -12.31 3.99
CA GLU A 49 16.96 -12.85 4.49
C GLU A 49 15.79 -11.87 4.29
N SER A 50 15.98 -10.59 4.65
CA SER A 50 14.95 -9.58 4.41
C SER A 50 14.72 -9.38 2.92
N GLY A 51 15.75 -9.40 2.08
CA GLY A 51 15.61 -9.38 0.62
C GLY A 51 14.78 -10.55 0.07
N ALA A 52 15.05 -11.77 0.53
CA ALA A 52 14.28 -12.96 0.11
C ALA A 52 12.82 -12.90 0.58
N THR A 53 12.58 -12.39 1.80
CA THR A 53 11.23 -12.17 2.32
C THR A 53 10.48 -11.12 1.51
N LEU A 54 11.11 -9.98 1.22
CA LEU A 54 10.49 -8.92 0.42
C LEU A 54 10.18 -9.37 -1.01
N LEU A 55 11.07 -10.13 -1.65
CA LEU A 55 10.79 -10.73 -2.97
C LEU A 55 9.56 -11.63 -2.94
N ARG A 56 9.46 -12.49 -1.93
CA ARG A 56 8.31 -13.41 -1.77
C ARG A 56 7.01 -12.65 -1.52
N LEU A 57 7.04 -11.66 -0.63
CA LEU A 57 5.83 -10.91 -0.23
C LEU A 57 5.34 -9.97 -1.34
N THR A 58 6.24 -9.39 -2.12
CA THR A 58 5.87 -8.45 -3.19
C THR A 58 5.56 -9.14 -4.53
N GLY A 59 5.88 -10.43 -4.68
CA GLY A 59 5.75 -11.14 -5.96
C GLY A 59 6.73 -10.69 -7.05
N ALA A 60 7.69 -9.82 -6.71
CA ALA A 60 8.70 -9.34 -7.65
C ALA A 60 9.64 -10.45 -8.11
N ARG A 61 10.10 -10.37 -9.36
CA ARG A 61 11.06 -11.33 -9.94
C ARG A 61 12.51 -10.96 -9.63
N THR A 62 12.77 -9.66 -9.49
CA THR A 62 14.12 -9.13 -9.29
C THR A 62 14.13 -8.11 -8.16
N LEU A 63 15.23 -8.10 -7.41
CA LEU A 63 15.49 -7.15 -6.34
C LEU A 63 16.70 -6.29 -6.73
N ARG A 64 16.53 -4.97 -6.65
CA ARG A 64 17.60 -3.99 -6.75
C ARG A 64 17.83 -3.33 -5.40
N TRP A 65 18.97 -3.63 -4.81
CA TRP A 65 19.50 -2.88 -3.68
C TRP A 65 20.05 -1.53 -4.14
N VAL A 66 19.69 -0.46 -3.43
CA VAL A 66 20.20 0.90 -3.68
C VAL A 66 20.94 1.37 -2.41
N PRO A 67 22.28 1.36 -2.43
CA PRO A 67 23.09 1.84 -1.31
C PRO A 67 22.91 3.35 -1.08
N PRO A 68 23.33 3.86 0.09
CA PRO A 68 23.27 5.29 0.37
C PRO A 68 24.10 6.09 -0.64
N ARG A 69 23.63 7.29 -0.97
CA ARG A 69 24.32 8.25 -1.88
C ARG A 69 24.58 7.70 -3.28
N THR A 70 23.83 6.69 -3.71
CA THR A 70 23.94 6.10 -5.05
C THR A 70 22.88 6.67 -5.98
N ALA A 71 23.32 7.29 -7.07
CA ALA A 71 22.41 7.71 -8.13
C ALA A 71 21.99 6.50 -8.97
N VAL A 72 20.69 6.38 -9.25
CA VAL A 72 20.13 5.35 -10.13
C VAL A 72 19.22 5.99 -11.17
N THR A 73 19.09 5.34 -12.32
CA THR A 73 18.12 5.73 -13.35
C THR A 73 16.69 5.40 -12.91
N MET A 74 15.74 6.20 -13.37
CA MET A 74 14.29 6.04 -13.13
C MET A 74 13.61 5.25 -14.25
N ASP A 75 14.27 4.22 -14.78
CA ASP A 75 13.65 3.26 -15.70
C ASP A 75 12.58 2.45 -14.97
N PHE A 76 11.41 2.28 -15.56
CA PHE A 76 10.32 1.51 -14.94
C PHE A 76 10.35 0.04 -15.37
N ARG A 77 10.26 -0.86 -14.40
CA ARG A 77 10.16 -2.30 -14.53
C ARG A 77 9.13 -2.85 -13.56
N ALA A 78 7.99 -3.28 -14.10
CA ALA A 78 6.88 -3.83 -13.32
C ALA A 78 7.25 -5.08 -12.49
N ASP A 79 8.31 -5.80 -12.86
CA ASP A 79 8.77 -7.03 -12.21
C ASP A 79 9.89 -6.81 -11.17
N ARG A 80 10.25 -5.55 -10.89
CA ARG A 80 11.38 -5.20 -10.04
C ARG A 80 10.93 -4.56 -8.72
N LEU A 81 11.48 -5.09 -7.65
CA LEU A 81 11.50 -4.47 -6.34
C LEU A 81 12.79 -3.66 -6.19
N THR A 82 12.68 -2.39 -5.83
CA THR A 82 13.83 -1.55 -5.46
C THR A 82 13.78 -1.27 -3.96
N VAL A 83 14.89 -1.52 -3.24
CA VAL A 83 15.02 -1.27 -1.80
C VAL A 83 16.24 -0.39 -1.55
N SER A 84 16.01 0.79 -0.96
CA SER A 84 17.06 1.72 -0.53
C SER A 84 17.34 1.56 0.96
N TYR A 85 18.60 1.70 1.35
CA TYR A 85 19.03 1.64 2.74
C TYR A 85 20.14 2.67 3.04
N ASP A 86 20.33 2.96 4.32
CA ASP A 86 21.33 3.90 4.83
C ASP A 86 22.71 3.26 5.12
N ASP A 87 23.65 4.04 5.65
CA ASP A 87 25.00 3.57 5.98
C ASP A 87 25.03 2.49 7.09
N ASP A 88 23.98 2.38 7.90
CA ASP A 88 23.81 1.37 8.94
C ASP A 88 23.07 0.12 8.46
N MET A 89 22.82 0.02 7.15
CA MET A 89 22.02 -1.01 6.48
C MET A 89 20.55 -1.01 6.92
N VAL A 90 20.00 0.12 7.33
CA VAL A 90 18.58 0.27 7.67
C VAL A 90 17.79 0.63 6.42
N ILE A 91 16.72 -0.11 6.14
CA ILE A 91 15.86 0.13 4.98
C ILE A 91 15.11 1.46 5.16
N GLU A 92 15.23 2.36 4.17
CA GLU A 92 14.58 3.67 4.18
C GLU A 92 13.42 3.78 3.18
N ARG A 93 13.46 2.98 2.10
CA ARG A 93 12.44 3.00 1.04
C ARG A 93 12.30 1.65 0.38
N ILE A 94 11.06 1.28 0.10
CA ILE A 94 10.69 0.09 -0.67
C ILE A 94 9.72 0.53 -1.77
N SER A 95 10.02 0.24 -3.03
CA SER A 95 9.19 0.63 -4.17
C SER A 95 9.26 -0.38 -5.30
N CYS A 96 8.13 -0.60 -5.97
CA CYS A 96 8.09 -1.36 -7.23
C CYS A 96 8.37 -0.43 -8.42
N GLY A 97 9.12 -0.94 -9.39
CA GLY A 97 9.52 -0.20 -10.58
C GLY A 97 11.00 -0.31 -10.93
#